data_AF-A0A238LD07-F1
#
_entry.id   AF-A0A238LD07-F1
#
_cell.length_a   1.000
_cell.length_b   1.000
_cell.length_c   1.000
_cell.angle_alpha   90.00
_cell.angle_beta   90.00
_cell.angle_gamma   90.00
#
_symmetry.space_group_name_H-M   'P 1'
#
loop_
_entity.id
_entity.type
_entity.pdbx_description
1 polymer ?
#
loop_
_entity_poly.entity_id
_entity_poly.type
_entity_poly.pdbx_seq_one_letter_code
_entity_poly.pdbx_strand_id
1 'polypeptide(L)'
;MFAGLLLILGLLVVYPLVRGFTRAKLADMRRTRRLYDEARAAAMATLKQGDFDLPTWKSDLHQVSAFLKTLRQELATKGISAVELDQIADDGFFKGGALTAAAAFEARGFSFAGQIVGTSDFMEWAMQKGLGRQIVKNRMMADT
;
A
#
# COMPACT_ATOMS: atom_id res chain seq x y z
N MET A 1 -50.84 -5.81 26.86
CA MET A 1 -50.30 -4.62 26.16
C MET A 1 -48.80 -4.42 26.43
N PHE A 2 -47.95 -5.46 26.24
CA PHE A 2 -46.51 -5.38 26.59
C PHE A 2 -45.54 -5.54 25.39
N ALA A 3 -46.03 -6.01 24.24
CA ALA A 3 -45.17 -6.24 23.06
C ALA A 3 -44.68 -4.95 22.38
N GLY A 4 -45.46 -3.88 22.42
CA GLY A 4 -45.08 -2.60 21.80
C GLY A 4 -43.97 -1.84 22.55
N LEU A 5 -43.92 -1.96 23.88
CA LEU A 5 -42.92 -1.27 24.71
C LEU A 5 -41.52 -1.88 24.53
N LEU A 6 -41.43 -3.20 24.39
CA LEU A 6 -40.17 -3.93 24.16
C LEU A 6 -39.57 -3.64 22.77
N LEU A 7 -40.42 -3.45 21.75
CA LEU A 7 -39.99 -3.08 20.39
C LEU A 7 -39.38 -1.67 20.33
N ILE A 8 -39.98 -0.72 21.05
CA ILE A 8 -39.49 0.67 21.11
C ILE A 8 -38.17 0.75 21.90
N LEU A 9 -38.05 0.00 23.01
CA LEU A 9 -36.80 -0.10 23.76
C LEU A 9 -35.69 -0.79 22.96
N GLY A 10 -36.00 -1.85 22.20
CA GLY A 10 -35.06 -2.51 21.30
C GLY A 10 -34.55 -1.56 20.22
N LEU A 11 -35.44 -0.78 19.58
CA LEU A 11 -35.07 0.24 18.60
C LEU A 11 -34.20 1.36 19.19
N LEU A 12 -34.52 1.81 20.42
CA LEU A 12 -33.77 2.88 21.11
C LEU A 12 -32.34 2.50 21.48
N VAL A 13 -32.06 1.21 21.72
CA VAL A 13 -30.70 0.73 22.11
C VAL A 13 -29.91 0.24 20.89
N VAL A 14 -30.55 -0.49 19.97
CA VAL A 14 -29.88 -1.06 18.79
C VAL A 14 -29.50 0.02 17.78
N TYR A 15 -30.35 1.01 17.56
CA TYR A 15 -30.09 2.09 16.61
C TYR A 15 -28.83 2.93 16.92
N PRO A 16 -28.61 3.44 18.14
CA PRO A 16 -27.39 4.20 18.46
C PRO A 16 -26.13 3.33 18.43
N LEU A 17 -26.22 2.04 18.77
CA LEU A 17 -25.07 1.11 18.68
C LEU A 17 -24.66 0.88 17.23
N VAL A 18 -25.61 0.61 16.33
CA VAL A 18 -25.34 0.45 14.89
C VAL A 18 -24.83 1.76 14.28
N ARG A 19 -25.41 2.90 14.68
CA ARG A 19 -24.96 4.23 14.23
C ARG A 19 -23.57 4.61 14.76
N GLY A 20 -23.23 4.22 15.99
CA GLY A 20 -21.90 4.40 16.57
C GLY A 20 -20.85 3.54 15.87
N PHE A 21 -21.16 2.27 15.63
CA PHE A 21 -20.27 1.33 14.95
C PHE A 21 -19.98 1.76 13.50
N THR A 22 -21.01 2.18 12.77
CA THR A 22 -20.84 2.70 11.39
C THR A 22 -20.02 3.98 11.36
N ARG A 23 -20.22 4.92 12.30
CA ARG A 23 -19.39 6.12 12.42
C ARG A 23 -17.94 5.80 12.75
N ALA A 24 -17.70 4.87 13.67
CA ALA A 24 -16.36 4.40 14.01
C ALA A 24 -15.67 3.77 12.79
N LYS A 25 -16.37 2.90 12.06
CA LYS A 25 -15.86 2.27 10.84
C LYS A 25 -15.57 3.30 9.73
N LEU A 26 -16.43 4.31 9.57
CA LEU A 26 -16.20 5.39 8.60
C LEU A 26 -15.03 6.30 9.00
N ALA A 27 -14.88 6.59 10.29
CA ALA A 27 -13.73 7.35 10.80
C ALA A 27 -12.42 6.58 10.58
N ASP A 28 -12.44 5.27 10.84
CA ASP A 28 -11.31 4.38 10.61
C ASP A 28 -10.96 4.28 9.12
N MET A 29 -11.96 4.11 8.24
CA MET A 29 -11.75 4.16 6.79
C MET A 29 -11.09 5.46 6.32
N ARG A 30 -11.53 6.62 6.84
CA ARG A 30 -10.92 7.91 6.49
C ARG A 30 -9.48 8.01 6.98
N ARG A 31 -9.21 7.51 8.19
CA ARG A 31 -7.86 7.48 8.76
C ARG A 31 -6.95 6.59 7.91
N THR A 32 -7.39 5.39 7.57
CA THR A 32 -6.63 4.44 6.74
C THR A 32 -6.36 5.02 5.36
N ARG A 33 -7.36 5.67 4.73
CA ARG A 33 -7.16 6.35 3.44
C ARG A 33 -6.13 7.47 3.54
N ARG A 34 -6.19 8.29 4.58
CA ARG A 34 -5.21 9.35 4.81
C ARG A 34 -3.80 8.79 5.01
N LEU A 35 -3.64 7.78 5.86
CA LEU A 35 -2.35 7.13 6.09
C LEU A 35 -1.79 6.48 4.82
N TYR A 36 -2.67 5.94 3.99
CA TYR A 36 -2.33 5.38 2.70
C TYR A 36 -1.81 6.45 1.73
N ASP A 37 -2.53 7.57 1.60
CA ASP A 37 -2.12 8.68 0.74
C ASP A 37 -0.78 9.29 1.21
N GLU A 38 -0.59 9.39 2.52
CA GLU A 38 0.66 9.86 3.13
C GLU A 38 1.83 8.88 2.90
N ALA A 39 1.61 7.57 3.02
CA ALA A 39 2.62 6.55 2.72
C ALA A 39 3.03 6.58 1.25
N ARG A 40 2.05 6.69 0.34
CA ARG A 40 2.30 6.80 -1.10
C ARG A 40 3.09 8.06 -1.46
N ALA A 41 2.75 9.19 -0.85
CA ALA A 41 3.48 10.45 -1.05
C ALA A 41 4.91 10.37 -0.52
N ALA A 42 5.12 9.70 0.63
CA ALA A 42 6.45 9.47 1.19
C ALA A 42 7.30 8.57 0.27
N ALA A 43 6.77 7.43 -0.16
CA ALA A 43 7.45 6.54 -1.11
C ALA A 43 7.89 7.27 -2.38
N MET A 44 7.03 8.13 -2.92
CA MET A 44 7.34 8.97 -4.08
C MET A 44 8.45 9.99 -3.80
N ALA A 45 8.43 10.64 -2.64
CA ALA A 45 9.43 11.62 -2.26
C ALA A 45 10.82 10.97 -2.14
N THR A 46 10.91 9.84 -1.44
CA THR A 46 12.14 9.06 -1.27
C THR A 46 12.68 8.59 -2.62
N LEU A 47 11.83 8.05 -3.50
CA LEU A 47 12.25 7.61 -4.83
C LEU A 47 12.74 8.75 -5.74
N LYS A 48 12.20 9.97 -5.60
CA LYS A 48 12.68 11.14 -6.34
C LYS A 48 14.03 11.65 -5.86
N GLN A 49 14.35 11.43 -4.58
CA GLN A 49 15.64 11.78 -3.99
C GLN A 49 16.73 10.76 -4.37
N GLY A 50 16.36 9.59 -4.90
CA GLY A 50 17.28 8.50 -5.20
C GLY A 50 17.74 7.74 -3.96
N ASP A 51 17.19 8.07 -2.80
CA ASP A 51 17.37 7.32 -1.56
C ASP A 51 16.44 6.10 -1.55
N PHE A 52 16.92 5.00 -0.98
CA PHE A 52 16.14 3.79 -0.82
C PHE A 52 15.97 3.48 0.66
N ASP A 53 14.79 3.78 1.18
CA ASP A 53 14.39 3.26 2.49
C ASP A 53 14.06 1.78 2.39
N LEU A 54 14.41 1.03 3.43
CA LEU A 54 14.23 -0.41 3.49
C LEU A 54 13.36 -0.75 4.70
N PRO A 55 12.41 -1.70 4.56
CA PRO A 55 11.53 -2.09 5.64
C PRO A 55 12.29 -2.85 6.73
N THR A 56 11.79 -2.87 7.96
CA THR A 56 12.52 -3.47 9.11
C THR A 56 12.82 -4.95 8.90
N TRP A 57 11.96 -5.65 8.17
CA TRP A 57 12.10 -7.06 7.85
C TRP A 57 13.04 -7.35 6.66
N LYS A 58 13.68 -6.34 6.05
CA LYS A 58 14.56 -6.53 4.88
C LYS A 58 15.78 -7.40 5.12
N SER A 59 16.21 -7.59 6.37
CA SER A 59 17.30 -8.51 6.73
C SER A 59 16.90 -9.97 6.65
N ASP A 60 15.61 -10.28 6.67
CA ASP A 60 15.08 -11.63 6.51
C ASP A 60 14.85 -11.91 5.01
N LEU A 61 15.77 -12.67 4.41
CA LEU A 61 15.69 -13.04 3.00
C LEU A 61 14.43 -13.84 2.65
N HIS A 62 13.87 -14.60 3.60
CA HIS A 62 12.62 -15.32 3.37
C HIS A 62 11.44 -14.34 3.29
N GLN A 63 11.40 -13.33 4.16
CA GLN A 63 10.36 -12.29 4.09
C GLN A 63 10.48 -11.43 2.84
N VAL A 64 11.70 -11.07 2.43
CA VAL A 64 11.94 -10.34 1.18
C VAL A 64 11.47 -11.15 -0.03
N SER A 65 11.83 -12.44 -0.09
CA SER A 65 11.41 -13.33 -1.17
C SER A 65 9.89 -13.51 -1.20
N ALA A 66 9.28 -13.75 -0.04
CA ALA A 66 7.82 -13.87 0.09
C ALA A 66 7.11 -12.59 -0.35
N PHE A 67 7.58 -11.43 0.12
CA PHE A 67 7.03 -10.12 -0.25
C PHE A 67 7.07 -9.90 -1.76
N LEU A 68 8.23 -10.07 -2.40
CA LEU A 68 8.38 -9.85 -3.84
C LEU A 68 7.55 -10.84 -4.66
N LYS A 69 7.47 -12.10 -4.21
CA LYS A 69 6.64 -13.12 -4.86
C LYS A 69 5.17 -12.74 -4.80
N THR A 70 4.65 -12.36 -3.63
CA THR A 70 3.24 -11.97 -3.48
C THR A 70 2.95 -10.66 -4.20
N LEU A 71 3.87 -9.70 -4.18
CA LEU A 71 3.75 -8.45 -4.93
C LEU A 71 3.59 -8.73 -6.45
N ARG A 72 4.40 -9.62 -7.02
CA ARG A 72 4.25 -10.01 -8.44
C ARG A 72 2.90 -10.65 -8.73
N GLN A 73 2.38 -11.48 -7.82
CA GLN A 73 1.06 -12.08 -7.97
C GLN A 73 -0.04 -11.01 -7.95
N GLU A 74 0.03 -10.05 -7.03
CA GLU A 74 -0.91 -8.92 -6.97
C GLU A 74 -0.85 -8.01 -8.21
N LEU A 75 0.34 -7.79 -8.77
CA LEU A 75 0.45 -7.03 -10.01
C LEU A 75 -0.10 -7.79 -11.22
N ALA A 76 0.06 -9.12 -11.24
CA ALA A 76 -0.54 -9.97 -12.26
C ALA A 76 -2.07 -9.99 -12.19
N THR A 77 -2.67 -10.01 -10.99
CA THR A 77 -4.13 -9.89 -10.83
C THR A 77 -4.67 -8.53 -11.29
N LYS A 78 -3.82 -7.50 -11.27
CA LYS A 78 -4.09 -6.16 -11.81
C LYS A 78 -3.87 -6.04 -13.32
N GLY A 79 -3.54 -7.14 -14.01
CA GLY A 79 -3.42 -7.18 -15.47
C GLY A 79 -2.04 -6.78 -16.01
N ILE A 80 -1.03 -6.64 -15.16
CA ILE A 80 0.35 -6.44 -15.61
C ILE A 80 0.89 -7.77 -16.14
N SER A 81 1.39 -7.77 -17.37
CA SER A 81 1.85 -9.00 -18.01
C SER A 81 3.10 -9.56 -17.33
N ALA A 82 3.30 -10.89 -17.40
CA ALA A 82 4.50 -11.53 -16.89
C ALA A 82 5.77 -10.97 -17.57
N VAL A 83 5.68 -10.60 -18.85
CA VAL A 83 6.78 -9.98 -19.60
C VAL A 83 7.13 -8.60 -19.06
N GLU A 84 6.14 -7.76 -18.74
CA GLU A 84 6.39 -6.47 -18.10
C GLU A 84 6.95 -6.65 -16.69
N LEU A 85 6.44 -7.62 -15.93
CA LEU A 85 6.95 -7.93 -14.60
C LEU A 85 8.40 -8.40 -14.63
N ASP A 86 8.80 -9.23 -15.60
CA ASP A 86 10.17 -9.71 -15.73
C ASP A 86 11.11 -8.60 -16.23
N GLN A 87 10.69 -7.79 -17.19
CA GLN A 87 11.45 -6.62 -17.66
C GLN A 87 11.70 -5.60 -16.54
N ILE A 88 10.72 -5.43 -15.67
CA ILE A 88 10.79 -4.47 -14.57
C ILE A 88 11.46 -5.11 -13.34
N ALA A 89 11.32 -6.41 -13.10
CA ALA A 89 11.94 -7.10 -11.99
C ALA A 89 13.47 -7.13 -12.05
N ASP A 90 14.03 -7.17 -13.26
CA ASP A 90 15.48 -7.07 -13.49
C ASP A 90 15.99 -5.63 -13.36
N ASP A 91 15.08 -4.65 -13.30
CA ASP A 91 15.42 -3.27 -12.98
C ASP A 91 15.65 -3.14 -11.46
N GLY A 92 16.87 -2.77 -11.07
CA GLY A 92 17.20 -2.44 -9.67
C GLY A 92 16.25 -1.40 -9.07
N PHE A 93 15.62 -0.57 -9.93
CA PHE A 93 14.55 0.34 -9.57
C PHE A 93 13.29 -0.35 -9.04
N PHE A 94 12.86 -1.48 -9.61
CA PHE A 94 11.64 -2.15 -9.15
C PHE A 94 11.80 -2.72 -7.75
N LYS A 95 12.91 -3.40 -7.51
CA LYS A 95 13.20 -3.96 -6.18
C LYS A 95 13.42 -2.84 -5.16
N GLY A 96 14.17 -1.80 -5.51
CA GLY A 96 14.38 -0.63 -4.65
C GLY A 96 13.07 0.11 -4.36
N GLY A 97 12.29 0.42 -5.39
CA GLY A 97 11.00 1.12 -5.27
C GLY A 97 9.94 0.32 -4.53
N ALA A 98 9.88 -0.99 -4.75
CA ALA A 98 8.98 -1.86 -4.00
C ALA A 98 9.34 -1.91 -2.51
N LEU A 99 10.63 -1.99 -2.16
CA LEU A 99 11.07 -1.99 -0.76
C LEU A 99 10.87 -0.62 -0.11
N THR A 100 11.14 0.47 -0.82
CA THR A 100 10.89 1.83 -0.32
C THR A 100 9.41 2.11 -0.12
N ALA A 101 8.55 1.65 -1.03
CA ALA A 101 7.10 1.70 -0.82
C ALA A 101 6.71 0.89 0.41
N ALA A 102 7.20 -0.35 0.54
CA ALA A 102 6.93 -1.20 1.70
C ALA A 102 7.35 -0.54 3.02
N ALA A 103 8.53 0.09 3.06
CA ALA A 103 9.04 0.82 4.21
C ALA A 103 8.15 2.02 4.55
N ALA A 104 7.68 2.77 3.54
CA ALA A 104 6.77 3.89 3.74
C ALA A 104 5.41 3.44 4.32
N PHE A 105 4.86 2.33 3.85
CA PHE A 105 3.65 1.73 4.42
C PHE A 105 3.88 1.19 5.83
N GLU A 106 5.02 0.53 6.08
CA GLU A 106 5.40 0.07 7.41
C GLU A 106 5.49 1.22 8.42
N ALA A 107 6.14 2.32 8.05
CA ALA A 107 6.27 3.52 8.89
C ALA A 107 4.92 4.15 9.26
N ARG A 108 3.86 3.89 8.48
CA ARG A 108 2.49 4.34 8.77
C ARG A 108 1.64 3.30 9.52
N GLY A 109 2.25 2.20 9.96
CA GLY A 109 1.62 1.17 10.78
C GLY A 109 0.81 0.16 9.99
N PHE A 110 1.03 0.06 8.67
CA PHE A 110 0.38 -0.99 7.88
C PHE A 110 1.00 -2.36 8.19
N SER A 111 0.15 -3.37 8.31
CA SER A 111 0.56 -4.77 8.44
C SER A 111 1.32 -5.24 7.19
N PHE A 112 2.02 -6.37 7.27
CA PHE A 112 2.74 -6.94 6.12
C PHE A 112 1.83 -7.12 4.89
N ALA A 113 0.59 -7.60 5.07
CA ALA A 113 -0.39 -7.68 3.99
C ALA A 113 -0.79 -6.30 3.46
N GLY A 114 -0.97 -5.30 4.34
CA GLY A 114 -1.24 -3.92 3.94
C GLY A 114 -0.09 -3.27 3.18
N GLN A 115 1.16 -3.61 3.53
CA GLN A 115 2.35 -3.17 2.80
C GLN A 115 2.38 -3.77 1.39
N ILE A 116 2.03 -5.04 1.22
CA ILE A 116 1.95 -5.68 -0.11
C ILE A 116 0.92 -4.99 -1.00
N VAL A 117 -0.30 -4.80 -0.50
CA VAL A 117 -1.38 -4.15 -1.27
C VAL A 117 -1.03 -2.69 -1.58
N GLY A 118 -0.56 -1.93 -0.60
CA GLY A 118 -0.14 -0.54 -0.81
C GLY A 118 1.02 -0.42 -1.80
N THR A 119 1.97 -1.34 -1.72
CA THR A 119 3.09 -1.40 -2.67
C THR A 119 2.62 -1.79 -4.06
N SER A 120 1.71 -2.77 -4.21
CA SER A 120 1.20 -3.17 -5.54
C SER A 120 0.47 -2.03 -6.23
N ASP A 121 -0.39 -1.31 -5.51
CA ASP A 121 -1.07 -0.11 -6.02
C ASP A 121 -0.09 1.00 -6.41
N PHE A 122 0.92 1.25 -5.57
CA PHE A 122 1.94 2.25 -5.85
C PHE A 122 2.73 1.88 -7.12
N MET A 123 3.15 0.62 -7.23
CA MET A 123 3.94 0.13 -8.35
C MET A 123 3.12 0.12 -9.65
N GLU A 124 1.86 -0.30 -9.61
CA GLU A 124 0.93 -0.21 -10.74
C GLU A 124 0.82 1.24 -11.25
N TRP A 125 0.56 2.18 -10.35
CA TRP A 125 0.48 3.59 -10.72
C TRP A 125 1.83 4.12 -11.24
N ALA A 126 2.96 3.72 -10.64
CA ALA A 126 4.29 4.14 -11.07
C ALA A 126 4.61 3.64 -12.49
N MET A 127 4.20 2.41 -12.80
CA MET A 127 4.32 1.82 -14.14
C MET A 127 3.44 2.54 -15.16
N GLN A 128 2.17 2.80 -14.84
CA GLN A 128 1.26 3.57 -15.70
C GLN A 128 1.78 4.99 -16.00
N LYS A 129 2.50 5.60 -15.05
CA LYS A 129 3.10 6.93 -15.22
C LYS A 129 4.49 6.91 -15.86
N GLY A 130 5.05 5.74 -16.17
CA GLY A 130 6.38 5.62 -16.77
C GLY A 130 7.51 6.10 -15.85
N LEU A 131 7.28 6.14 -14.53
CA LEU A 131 8.23 6.65 -13.55
C LEU A 131 9.54 5.87 -13.51
N GLY A 132 9.50 4.55 -13.77
CA GLY A 132 10.72 3.74 -13.88
C GLY A 132 11.69 4.28 -14.93
N ARG A 133 11.19 4.66 -16.12
CA ARG A 133 12.04 5.23 -17.18
C ARG A 133 12.57 6.63 -16.83
N GLN A 134 11.77 7.45 -16.14
CA GLN A 134 12.19 8.80 -15.73
C GLN A 134 13.25 8.76 -14.63
N ILE A 135 13.11 7.88 -13.64
CA ILE A 135 14.04 7.80 -12.51
C ILE A 135 15.38 7.21 -12.95
N VAL A 136 15.37 6.17 -13.79
CA VAL A 136 16.60 5.63 -14.41
C VAL A 136 17.31 6.70 -15.24
N LYS A 137 16.58 7.47 -16.05
CA LYS A 137 17.14 8.56 -16.85
C LYS A 137 17.74 9.68 -16.00
N ASN A 138 17.06 10.08 -14.92
CA ASN A 138 17.55 11.13 -14.02
C ASN A 138 18.81 10.70 -13.25
N ARG A 139 18.91 9.42 -12.85
CA ARG A 139 20.10 8.88 -12.20
C ARG A 139 21.30 8.85 -13.14
N MET A 140 21.10 8.41 -14.38
CA MET A 140 22.17 8.44 -15.41
C MET A 140 22.68 9.85 -15.71
N MET A 141 21.85 10.89 -15.54
CA MET A 141 22.26 12.29 -15.70
C MET A 141 22.94 12.88 -14.45
N ALA A 142 22.70 12.32 -13.27
CA ALA A 142 23.31 12.77 -12.02
C ALA A 142 24.75 12.21 -11.84
N ASP A 143 25.05 11.09 -12.50
CA ASP A 143 26.36 10.41 -12.44
C ASP A 143 27.34 10.86 -13.56
N THR A 144 26.98 11.88 -14.37
CA THR A 144 27.82 12.51 -15.41
C THR A 144 28.17 13.95 -15.07
#